data_AF-A0A963RTT8-F1
#
_entry.id   AF-A0A963RTT8-F1
#
_cell.length_a   1.000
_cell.length_b   1.000
_cell.length_c   1.000
_cell.angle_alpha   90.00
_cell.angle_beta   90.00
_cell.angle_gamma   90.00
#
_symmetry.space_group_name_H-M   'P 1'
#
loop_
_entity.id
_entity.type
_entity.pdbx_description
1 polymer ?
#
loop_
_entity_poly.entity_id
_entity_poly.type
_entity_poly.pdbx_seq_one_letter_code
_entity_poly.pdbx_strand_id
1 'polypeptide(L)'
;EQGGLALQLSLQPAGKEPGRYLARLSFSDAGSGAPLPGLQPAAWMQQLRSPAELELPCEDRARRFVAGSLGSRADVDLNTYHLVSLNQDRTLHFINPLVRIRNSRMEATVQLSGDGFDWVHDADTHQLAVTLRDAGRLAVVDTLTQRLVGEMDLGPGSRPTRVALDPGGRRVWVGLDGAGALAVVDLAKRRELGRVPLGSARNTGAITLAAVPGRPWLVA
;
A
#
# COMPACT_ATOMS: atom_id res chain seq x y z
N GLU A 1 -26.47 17.58 4.65
CA GLU A 1 -26.74 18.43 3.48
C GLU A 1 -26.38 19.85 3.83
N GLN A 2 -25.55 20.50 3.02
CA GLN A 2 -25.16 21.89 3.25
C GLN A 2 -24.96 22.55 1.89
N GLY A 3 -25.61 23.69 1.64
CA GLY A 3 -25.42 24.46 0.41
C GLY A 3 -25.79 23.74 -0.89
N GLY A 4 -26.78 22.83 -0.87
CA GLY A 4 -27.19 22.06 -2.06
C GLY A 4 -26.32 20.84 -2.38
N LEU A 5 -25.38 20.49 -1.50
CA LEU A 5 -24.52 19.31 -1.66
C LEU A 5 -24.88 18.22 -0.64
N ALA A 6 -25.02 16.99 -1.13
CA ALA A 6 -25.19 15.78 -0.35
C ALA A 6 -23.88 14.97 -0.34
N LEU A 7 -23.48 14.53 0.85
CA LEU A 7 -22.33 13.67 1.08
C LEU A 7 -22.83 12.35 1.67
N GLN A 8 -22.42 11.25 1.06
CA GLN A 8 -22.66 9.91 1.59
C GLN A 8 -21.34 9.22 1.87
N LEU A 9 -21.15 8.80 3.13
CA LEU A 9 -20.06 7.92 3.54
C LEU A 9 -20.64 6.52 3.72
N SER A 10 -20.10 5.53 3.00
CA SER A 10 -20.38 4.12 3.26
C SER A 10 -19.11 3.41 3.68
N LEU A 11 -19.20 2.60 4.74
CA LEU A 11 -18.15 1.72 5.20
C LEU A 11 -18.53 0.28 4.84
N GLN A 12 -17.66 -0.41 4.09
CA GLN A 12 -17.83 -1.81 3.75
C GLN A 12 -16.65 -2.61 4.31
N PRO A 13 -16.84 -3.83 4.85
CA PRO A 13 -15.71 -4.66 5.25
C PRO A 13 -14.72 -4.85 4.09
N ALA A 14 -13.45 -4.55 4.32
CA ALA A 14 -12.40 -4.74 3.33
C ALA A 14 -11.80 -6.14 3.51
N GLY A 15 -12.43 -7.13 2.87
CA GLY A 15 -11.99 -8.53 2.92
C GLY A 15 -12.47 -9.27 4.17
N LYS A 16 -11.70 -10.29 4.59
CA LYS A 16 -12.05 -11.19 5.71
C LYS A 16 -11.38 -10.81 7.03
N GLU A 17 -10.56 -9.77 7.05
CA GLU A 17 -9.82 -9.36 8.25
C GLU A 17 -10.72 -8.50 9.15
N PRO A 18 -10.84 -8.82 10.45
CA PRO A 18 -11.56 -7.99 11.38
C PRO A 18 -10.93 -6.59 11.47
N GLY A 19 -11.75 -5.54 11.46
CA GLY A 19 -11.31 -4.16 11.68
C GLY A 19 -10.86 -3.40 10.43
N ARG A 20 -10.83 -4.02 9.25
CA ARG A 20 -10.50 -3.34 7.99
C ARG A 20 -11.76 -2.98 7.22
N TYR A 21 -11.87 -1.73 6.79
CA TYR A 21 -13.04 -1.21 6.07
C TYR A 21 -12.63 -0.39 4.86
N LEU A 22 -13.36 -0.55 3.77
CA LEU A 22 -13.34 0.35 2.62
C LEU A 22 -14.32 1.49 2.89
N ALA A 23 -13.80 2.70 3.01
CA ALA A 23 -14.59 3.92 3.06
C ALA A 23 -14.82 4.46 1.64
N ARG A 24 -16.09 4.59 1.24
CA ARG A 24 -16.48 5.25 -0.01
C ARG A 24 -17.21 6.54 0.31
N LEU A 25 -16.69 7.65 -0.19
CA LEU A 25 -17.32 8.96 -0.14
C LEU A 25 -17.94 9.26 -1.50
N SER A 26 -19.23 9.57 -1.53
CA SER A 26 -19.96 9.96 -2.73
C SER A 26 -20.54 11.36 -2.55
N PHE A 27 -20.40 12.19 -3.58
CA PHE A 27 -20.88 13.56 -3.61
C PHE A 27 -21.95 13.70 -4.69
N SER A 28 -23.11 14.22 -4.33
CA SER A 28 -24.22 14.46 -5.24
C SER A 28 -24.87 15.81 -4.98
N ASP A 29 -25.57 16.33 -5.98
CA ASP A 29 -26.48 17.44 -5.80
C ASP A 29 -27.62 17.01 -4.86
N ALA A 30 -27.93 17.81 -3.84
CA ALA A 30 -28.91 17.46 -2.81
C ALA A 30 -30.35 17.53 -3.33
N GLY A 31 -30.62 18.34 -4.36
CA GLY A 31 -31.97 18.47 -4.91
C GLY A 31 -32.30 17.36 -5.91
N SER A 32 -31.35 17.02 -6.78
CA SER A 32 -31.54 16.07 -7.88
C SER A 32 -30.97 14.67 -7.61
N GLY A 33 -30.08 14.53 -6.63
CA GLY A 33 -29.32 13.30 -6.41
C GLY A 33 -28.28 13.01 -7.50
N ALA A 34 -28.13 13.90 -8.49
CA ALA A 34 -27.21 13.70 -9.60
C ALA A 34 -25.75 13.75 -9.10
N PRO A 35 -24.85 12.89 -9.62
CA PRO A 35 -23.43 12.99 -9.33
C PRO A 35 -22.90 14.34 -9.83
N LEU A 36 -21.97 14.94 -9.09
CA LEU A 36 -21.40 16.24 -9.43
C LEU A 36 -20.14 16.05 -10.29
N PRO A 37 -20.19 16.29 -11.62
CA PRO A 37 -19.02 16.07 -12.48
C PRO A 37 -17.94 17.12 -12.23
N GLY A 38 -16.67 16.69 -12.32
CA GLY A 38 -15.51 17.60 -12.22
C GLY A 38 -15.14 18.03 -10.79
N LEU A 39 -15.85 17.55 -9.77
CA LEU A 39 -15.53 17.84 -8.37
C LEU A 39 -14.26 17.08 -7.95
N GLN A 40 -13.28 17.80 -7.38
CA GLN A 40 -12.07 17.22 -6.77
C GLN A 40 -12.11 17.47 -5.27
N PRO A 41 -12.90 16.68 -4.51
CA PRO A 41 -13.04 16.88 -3.08
C PRO A 41 -11.74 16.57 -2.36
N ALA A 42 -11.34 17.45 -1.44
CA ALA A 42 -10.26 17.16 -0.50
C ALA A 42 -10.82 16.43 0.72
N ALA A 43 -10.32 15.22 1.00
CA ALA A 43 -10.73 14.43 2.16
C ALA A 43 -9.57 14.09 3.09
N TRP A 44 -9.81 14.18 4.40
CA TRP A 44 -8.84 13.92 5.46
C TRP A 44 -9.54 13.12 6.56
N MET A 45 -8.85 12.15 7.16
CA MET A 45 -9.34 11.44 8.34
C MET A 45 -8.40 11.67 9.51
N GLN A 46 -9.01 11.85 10.68
CA GLN A 46 -8.30 11.95 11.94
C GLN A 46 -9.00 11.05 12.95
N GLN A 47 -8.20 10.31 13.72
CA GLN A 47 -8.70 9.58 14.87
C GLN A 47 -9.10 10.59 15.95
N LEU A 48 -10.34 10.47 16.43
CA LEU A 48 -10.83 11.24 17.56
C LEU A 48 -9.99 10.94 18.80
N ARG A 49 -9.26 11.95 19.30
CA ARG A 49 -8.38 11.80 20.47
C ARG A 49 -9.11 12.09 21.76
N SER A 50 -10.14 12.94 21.70
CA SER A 50 -11.05 13.18 22.81
C SER A 50 -12.46 13.53 22.32
N PRO A 51 -13.52 13.23 23.10
CA PRO A 51 -14.89 13.61 22.77
C PRO A 51 -15.07 15.13 22.60
N ALA A 52 -14.27 15.94 23.30
CA ALA A 52 -14.29 17.40 23.21
C ALA A 52 -13.96 17.94 21.80
N GLU A 53 -13.30 17.15 20.95
CA GLU A 53 -13.03 17.52 19.54
C GLU A 53 -14.31 17.57 18.69
N LEU A 54 -15.38 16.88 19.10
CA LEU A 54 -16.68 16.89 18.43
C LEU A 54 -17.56 18.08 18.84
N GLU A 55 -17.26 18.73 19.96
CA GLU A 55 -18.05 19.86 20.49
C GLU A 55 -17.85 21.16 19.68
N LEU A 56 -16.80 21.21 18.85
CA LEU A 56 -16.58 22.33 17.94
C LEU A 56 -17.59 22.31 16.78
N PRO A 57 -18.14 23.49 16.39
CA PRO A 57 -18.93 23.64 15.18
C PRO A 57 -18.19 23.07 13.95
N CYS A 58 -18.95 22.49 13.02
CA CYS A 58 -18.40 21.83 11.83
C CYS A 58 -17.47 22.76 11.02
N GLU A 59 -17.84 24.02 10.88
CA GLU A 59 -17.05 25.02 10.16
C GLU A 59 -15.70 25.29 10.83
N ASP A 60 -15.66 25.39 12.16
CA ASP A 60 -14.42 25.61 12.91
C ASP A 60 -13.50 24.40 12.83
N ARG A 61 -14.05 23.18 12.82
CA ARG A 61 -13.29 21.96 12.56
C ARG A 61 -12.69 21.98 11.16
N ALA A 62 -13.50 22.28 10.14
CA ALA A 62 -13.04 22.36 8.76
C ALA A 62 -11.93 23.42 8.59
N ARG A 63 -12.09 24.60 9.20
CA ARG A 63 -11.08 25.67 9.19
C ARG A 63 -9.76 25.22 9.83
N ARG A 64 -9.78 24.46 10.93
CA ARG A 64 -8.56 23.88 11.53
C ARG A 64 -7.85 22.92 10.60
N PHE A 65 -8.60 22.07 9.88
CA PHE A 65 -8.01 21.17 8.89
C PHE A 65 -7.39 21.93 7.70
N VAL A 66 -8.09 22.93 7.17
CA VAL A 66 -7.64 23.70 6.01
C VAL A 66 -6.48 24.65 6.34
N ALA A 67 -6.52 25.32 7.49
CA ALA A 67 -5.47 26.24 7.92
C ALA A 67 -4.16 25.49 8.22
N GLY A 68 -4.25 24.22 8.61
CA GLY A 68 -3.15 23.44 9.14
C GLY A 68 -2.71 23.97 10.52
N SER A 69 -2.14 23.10 11.34
CA SER A 69 -1.40 23.54 12.53
C SER A 69 -0.13 22.73 12.66
N LEU A 70 0.90 23.31 13.26
CA LEU A 70 2.18 22.64 13.51
C LEU A 70 2.02 21.36 14.36
N GLY A 71 0.91 21.23 15.11
CA GLY A 71 0.63 20.08 15.99
C GLY A 71 -0.50 19.14 15.54
N SER A 72 -1.25 19.47 14.48
CA SER A 72 -2.40 18.68 14.02
C SER A 72 -2.25 18.34 12.53
N ARG A 73 -1.65 17.19 12.26
CA ARG A 73 -1.67 16.56 10.93
C ARG A 73 -2.84 15.59 10.87
N ALA A 74 -3.40 15.42 9.67
CA ALA A 74 -4.30 14.30 9.41
C ALA A 74 -3.56 12.99 9.68
N ASP A 75 -4.25 12.01 10.27
CA ASP A 75 -3.69 10.67 10.44
C ASP A 75 -3.68 9.93 9.09
N VAL A 76 -4.64 10.27 8.20
CA VAL A 76 -4.68 9.80 6.81
C VAL A 76 -5.10 10.95 5.88
N ASP A 77 -4.27 11.26 4.89
CA ASP A 77 -4.58 12.17 3.77
C ASP A 77 -4.94 11.35 2.53
N LEU A 78 -6.16 11.54 2.02
CA LEU A 78 -6.68 10.81 0.87
C LEU A 78 -6.42 11.49 -0.48
N ASN A 79 -5.72 12.63 -0.48
CA ASN A 79 -5.47 13.46 -1.67
C ASN A 79 -4.00 13.46 -2.08
N THR A 80 -3.12 12.85 -1.27
CA THR A 80 -1.70 12.74 -1.56
C THR A 80 -1.40 11.42 -2.25
N TYR A 81 -0.68 11.48 -3.37
CA TYR A 81 0.02 10.34 -3.94
C TYR A 81 1.51 10.43 -3.58
N HIS A 82 2.11 9.28 -3.27
CA HIS A 82 3.52 9.21 -2.92
C HIS A 82 4.32 8.69 -4.12
N LEU A 83 5.50 9.25 -4.33
CA LEU A 83 6.54 8.62 -5.12
C LEU A 83 7.36 7.73 -4.18
N VAL A 84 7.43 6.44 -4.48
CA VAL A 84 8.29 5.51 -3.75
C VAL A 84 9.49 5.17 -4.61
N SER A 85 10.71 5.27 -4.07
CA SER A 85 11.93 4.79 -4.75
C SER A 85 12.53 3.62 -3.99
N LEU A 86 12.94 2.58 -4.72
CA LEU A 86 13.76 1.49 -4.20
C LEU A 86 15.22 1.76 -4.58
N ASN A 87 16.06 1.94 -3.56
CA ASN A 87 17.43 2.41 -3.74
C ASN A 87 18.43 1.26 -3.57
N GLN A 88 19.67 1.47 -4.03
CA GLN A 88 20.76 0.49 -3.95
C GLN A 88 21.45 0.45 -2.57
N ASP A 89 21.12 1.37 -1.67
CA ASP A 89 21.66 1.46 -0.31
C ASP A 89 20.74 0.82 0.74
N ARG A 90 19.90 -0.13 0.31
CA ARG A 90 18.92 -0.86 1.15
C ARG A 90 17.85 0.04 1.73
N THR A 91 17.51 1.13 1.06
CA THR A 91 16.44 2.02 1.49
C THR A 91 15.27 2.05 0.52
N LEU A 92 14.08 2.24 1.07
CA LEU A 92 12.92 2.76 0.36
C LEU A 92 12.70 4.22 0.79
N HIS A 93 12.54 5.13 -0.17
CA HIS A 93 12.14 6.50 0.13
C HIS A 93 10.69 6.74 -0.26
N PHE A 94 9.91 7.26 0.68
CA PHE A 94 8.59 7.81 0.43
C PHE A 94 8.74 9.32 0.25
N ILE A 95 8.37 9.81 -0.92
CA ILE A 95 8.52 11.20 -1.33
C ILE A 95 7.15 11.74 -1.65
N ASN A 96 6.77 12.84 -0.99
CA ASN A 96 5.58 13.58 -1.33
C ASN A 96 5.93 14.64 -2.38
N PRO A 97 5.41 14.52 -3.61
CA PRO A 97 5.69 15.45 -4.69
C PRO A 97 4.85 16.74 -4.58
N LEU A 98 3.80 16.76 -3.77
CA LEU A 98 2.86 17.88 -3.64
C LEU A 98 3.16 18.70 -2.38
N VAL A 99 4.31 19.35 -2.35
CA VAL A 99 4.47 20.52 -1.47
C VAL A 99 4.21 21.76 -2.31
N ARG A 100 3.19 22.55 -1.93
CA ARG A 100 2.70 23.77 -2.62
C ARG A 100 3.75 24.84 -2.95
N ILE A 101 5.04 24.64 -2.60
CA ILE A 101 6.14 25.55 -2.87
C ILE A 101 7.36 24.74 -3.37
N ARG A 102 7.46 24.61 -4.70
CA ARG A 102 8.64 24.29 -5.54
C ARG A 102 9.48 23.01 -5.30
N ASN A 103 9.44 22.34 -4.15
CA ASN A 103 10.32 21.19 -3.88
C ASN A 103 9.54 19.98 -3.36
N SER A 104 9.85 18.79 -3.88
CA SER A 104 9.42 17.52 -3.29
C SER A 104 10.04 17.37 -1.90
N ARG A 105 9.32 16.74 -0.97
CA ARG A 105 9.82 16.43 0.37
C ARG A 105 9.91 14.93 0.56
N MET A 106 11.06 14.46 1.02
CA MET A 106 11.18 13.10 1.55
C MET A 106 10.42 13.03 2.88
N GLU A 107 9.43 12.15 2.94
CA GLU A 107 8.57 11.96 4.11
C GLU A 107 9.08 10.89 5.04
N ALA A 108 9.54 9.77 4.46
CA ALA A 108 10.10 8.66 5.22
C ALA A 108 11.21 7.95 4.44
N THR A 109 12.14 7.41 5.21
CA THR A 109 13.15 6.45 4.76
C THR A 109 12.92 5.16 5.53
N VAL A 110 12.66 4.06 4.81
CA VAL A 110 12.53 2.73 5.38
C VAL A 110 13.81 1.95 5.08
N GLN A 111 14.50 1.53 6.13
CA GLN A 111 15.68 0.68 6.03
C GLN A 111 15.25 -0.78 5.85
N LEU A 112 15.87 -1.46 4.88
CA LEU A 112 15.74 -2.88 4.60
C LEU A 112 16.96 -3.64 5.13
N SER A 113 16.82 -4.93 5.44
CA SER A 113 17.96 -5.77 5.87
C SER A 113 18.90 -6.18 4.73
N GLY A 114 18.52 -5.93 3.47
CA GLY A 114 19.28 -6.31 2.28
C GLY A 114 18.93 -5.45 1.08
N ASP A 115 19.66 -5.66 -0.01
CA ASP A 115 19.46 -4.92 -1.25
C ASP A 115 18.15 -5.38 -1.91
N GLY A 116 17.26 -4.44 -2.21
CA GLY A 116 16.01 -4.75 -2.88
C GLY A 116 16.22 -5.09 -4.35
N PHE A 117 15.51 -6.10 -4.85
CA PHE A 117 15.63 -6.57 -6.22
C PHE A 117 14.37 -6.26 -7.05
N ASP A 118 13.20 -6.59 -6.52
CA ASP A 118 11.91 -6.31 -7.14
C ASP A 118 10.85 -6.05 -6.06
N TRP A 119 9.70 -5.53 -6.45
CA TRP A 119 8.61 -5.22 -5.53
C TRP A 119 7.23 -5.45 -6.13
N VAL A 120 6.22 -5.58 -5.26
CA VAL A 120 4.82 -5.51 -5.69
C VAL A 120 3.99 -4.82 -4.62
N HIS A 121 3.08 -3.95 -5.05
CA HIS A 121 2.18 -3.22 -4.16
C HIS A 121 0.78 -3.83 -4.23
N ASP A 122 0.27 -4.26 -3.09
CA ASP A 122 -1.13 -4.53 -2.88
C ASP A 122 -1.80 -3.25 -2.37
N ALA A 123 -2.46 -2.54 -3.28
CA ALA A 123 -3.12 -1.28 -2.99
C ALA A 123 -4.33 -1.45 -2.07
N ASP A 124 -4.96 -2.63 -2.03
CA ASP A 124 -6.10 -2.88 -1.15
C ASP A 124 -5.63 -2.96 0.30
N THR A 125 -4.55 -3.73 0.56
CA THR A 125 -3.98 -3.91 1.91
C THR A 125 -3.00 -2.82 2.31
N HIS A 126 -2.62 -1.94 1.38
CA HIS A 126 -1.54 -0.97 1.57
C HIS A 126 -0.20 -1.63 1.93
N GLN A 127 0.04 -2.84 1.44
CA GLN A 127 1.28 -3.56 1.68
C GLN A 127 2.15 -3.57 0.43
N LEU A 128 3.40 -3.15 0.57
CA LEU A 128 4.45 -3.26 -0.44
C LEU A 128 5.37 -4.41 -0.04
N ALA A 129 5.43 -5.44 -0.86
CA ALA A 129 6.38 -6.54 -0.70
C ALA A 129 7.64 -6.26 -1.52
N VAL A 130 8.82 -6.44 -0.93
CA VAL A 130 10.11 -6.21 -1.60
C VAL A 130 11.00 -7.44 -1.44
N THR A 131 11.50 -7.98 -2.55
CA THR A 131 12.43 -9.11 -2.52
C THR A 131 13.84 -8.64 -2.20
N LEU A 132 14.46 -9.27 -1.20
CA LEU A 132 15.82 -8.98 -0.75
C LEU A 132 16.72 -10.14 -1.15
N ARG A 133 17.29 -10.06 -2.35
CA ARG A 133 17.87 -11.21 -3.06
C ARG A 133 18.99 -11.87 -2.28
N ASP A 134 20.02 -11.13 -1.91
CA ASP A 134 21.18 -11.72 -1.24
C ASP A 134 20.93 -11.99 0.25
N ALA A 135 19.92 -11.34 0.84
CA ALA A 135 19.47 -11.62 2.20
C ALA A 135 18.57 -12.87 2.30
N GLY A 136 18.04 -13.38 1.17
CA GLY A 136 17.12 -14.53 1.18
C GLY A 136 15.77 -14.21 1.82
N ARG A 137 15.29 -12.96 1.73
CA ARG A 137 14.12 -12.47 2.48
C ARG A 137 13.10 -11.77 1.60
N LEU A 138 11.87 -11.68 2.11
CA LEU A 138 10.82 -10.78 1.60
C LEU A 138 10.47 -9.76 2.68
N ALA A 139 10.74 -8.48 2.42
CA ALA A 139 10.32 -7.39 3.28
C ALA A 139 8.87 -6.99 2.99
N VAL A 140 8.13 -6.60 4.02
CA VAL A 140 6.74 -6.12 3.92
C VAL A 140 6.66 -4.75 4.57
N VAL A 141 6.33 -3.74 3.77
CA VAL A 141 6.22 -2.34 4.18
C VAL A 141 4.77 -1.90 4.09
N ASP A 142 4.28 -1.25 5.14
CA ASP A 142 2.96 -0.61 5.13
C ASP A 142 3.09 0.78 4.51
N THR A 143 2.38 1.01 3.41
CA THR A 143 2.48 2.24 2.62
C THR A 143 1.67 3.40 3.20
N LEU A 144 0.78 3.15 4.18
CA LEU A 144 0.06 4.22 4.88
C LEU A 144 0.91 4.82 5.99
N THR A 145 1.49 3.96 6.81
CA THR A 145 2.34 4.33 7.95
C THR A 145 3.79 4.54 7.55
N GLN A 146 4.16 4.16 6.32
CA GLN A 146 5.51 4.25 5.76
C GLN A 146 6.54 3.53 6.62
N ARG A 147 6.20 2.32 7.07
CA ARG A 147 7.02 1.52 8.02
C ARG A 147 7.21 0.10 7.54
N LEU A 148 8.39 -0.44 7.82
CA LEU A 148 8.64 -1.88 7.74
C LEU A 148 7.78 -2.60 8.78
N VAL A 149 6.87 -3.45 8.34
CA VAL A 149 5.98 -4.25 9.21
C VAL A 149 6.61 -5.58 9.56
N GLY A 150 7.49 -6.09 8.69
CA GLY A 150 8.27 -7.27 8.97
C GLY A 150 9.04 -7.77 7.76
N GLU A 151 9.88 -8.76 8.01
CA GLU A 151 10.59 -9.49 6.97
C GLU A 151 10.39 -10.98 7.19
N MET A 152 10.24 -11.71 6.09
CA MET A 152 10.07 -13.15 6.11
C MET A 152 11.31 -13.80 5.50
N ASP A 153 11.86 -14.78 6.20
CA ASP A 153 12.95 -15.63 5.71
C ASP A 153 12.38 -16.64 4.69
N LEU A 154 12.93 -16.63 3.47
CA LEU A 154 12.56 -17.56 2.39
C LEU A 154 13.54 -18.73 2.29
N GLY A 155 14.40 -18.91 3.29
CA GLY A 155 15.35 -19.99 3.43
C GLY A 155 16.76 -19.61 2.97
N PRO A 156 17.79 -20.25 3.55
CA PRO A 156 19.18 -20.01 3.19
C PRO A 156 19.45 -20.22 1.71
N GLY A 157 20.11 -19.26 1.07
CA GLY A 157 20.49 -19.34 -0.34
C GLY A 157 19.30 -19.34 -1.32
N SER A 158 18.09 -18.97 -0.88
CA SER A 158 16.89 -18.96 -1.74
C SER A 158 16.96 -17.98 -2.90
N ARG A 159 17.67 -16.86 -2.73
CA ARG A 159 17.87 -15.80 -3.74
C ARG A 159 16.55 -15.31 -4.38
N PRO A 160 15.62 -14.71 -3.60
CA PRO A 160 14.36 -14.23 -4.14
C PRO A 160 14.57 -13.15 -5.21
N THR A 161 13.87 -13.25 -6.33
CA THR A 161 14.00 -12.36 -7.49
C THR A 161 12.69 -11.66 -7.83
N ARG A 162 12.04 -12.05 -8.93
CA ARG A 162 10.77 -11.44 -9.35
C ARG A 162 9.67 -11.77 -8.36
N VAL A 163 8.75 -10.82 -8.20
CA VAL A 163 7.58 -10.95 -7.33
C VAL A 163 6.31 -10.50 -8.05
N ALA A 164 5.21 -11.22 -7.85
CA ALA A 164 3.92 -10.86 -8.43
C ALA A 164 2.78 -11.11 -7.45
N LEU A 165 1.78 -10.24 -7.47
CA LEU A 165 0.55 -10.37 -6.70
C LEU A 165 -0.49 -11.14 -7.54
N ASP A 166 -1.24 -12.04 -6.93
CA ASP A 166 -2.37 -12.69 -7.61
C ASP A 166 -3.50 -11.67 -7.91
N PRO A 167 -4.31 -11.89 -8.97
CA PRO A 167 -5.38 -10.95 -9.34
C PRO A 167 -6.48 -10.73 -8.28
N GLY A 168 -6.48 -11.49 -7.18
CA GLY A 168 -7.40 -11.35 -6.06
C GLY A 168 -6.74 -10.79 -4.79
N GLY A 169 -5.50 -10.31 -4.86
CA GLY A 169 -4.77 -9.66 -3.76
C GLY A 169 -4.47 -10.57 -2.56
N ARG A 170 -4.58 -11.90 -2.70
CA ARG A 170 -4.49 -12.80 -1.54
C ARG A 170 -3.20 -13.61 -1.47
N ARG A 171 -2.43 -13.65 -2.55
CA ARG A 171 -1.18 -14.40 -2.62
C ARG A 171 -0.13 -13.64 -3.38
N VAL A 172 1.08 -13.67 -2.86
CA VAL A 172 2.28 -13.19 -3.54
C VAL A 172 3.08 -14.40 -4.02
N TRP A 173 3.48 -14.39 -5.28
CA TRP A 173 4.38 -15.37 -5.87
C TRP A 173 5.78 -14.78 -5.92
N VAL A 174 6.76 -15.52 -5.46
CA VAL A 174 8.16 -15.09 -5.42
C VAL A 174 9.02 -16.12 -6.15
N GLY A 175 9.77 -15.67 -7.16
CA GLY A 175 10.79 -16.51 -7.80
C GLY A 175 11.97 -16.71 -6.87
N LEU A 176 12.39 -17.96 -6.64
CA LEU A 176 13.54 -18.32 -5.81
C LEU A 176 14.62 -18.96 -6.69
N ASP A 177 15.46 -18.14 -7.33
CA ASP A 177 16.49 -18.62 -8.27
C ASP A 177 17.42 -19.66 -7.62
N GLY A 178 17.83 -19.42 -6.37
CA GLY A 178 18.79 -20.28 -5.67
C GLY A 178 18.16 -21.59 -5.19
N ALA A 179 16.84 -21.62 -5.02
CA ALA A 179 16.08 -22.82 -4.66
C ALA A 179 15.48 -23.56 -5.87
N GLY A 180 15.51 -22.97 -7.07
CA GLY A 180 14.88 -23.54 -8.26
C GLY A 180 13.37 -23.74 -8.09
N ALA A 181 12.70 -22.78 -7.46
CA ALA A 181 11.30 -22.90 -7.08
C ALA A 181 10.57 -21.55 -7.12
N LEU A 182 9.23 -21.60 -7.08
CA LEU A 182 8.38 -20.48 -6.75
C LEU A 182 7.88 -20.64 -5.31
N ALA A 183 7.99 -19.61 -4.48
CA ALA A 183 7.28 -19.55 -3.21
C ALA A 183 5.92 -18.88 -3.39
N VAL A 184 4.90 -19.43 -2.72
CA VAL A 184 3.58 -18.82 -2.57
C VAL A 184 3.49 -18.26 -1.16
N VAL A 185 3.14 -16.99 -1.04
CA VAL A 185 3.18 -16.25 0.22
C VAL A 185 1.82 -15.63 0.53
N ASP A 186 1.38 -15.75 1.78
CA ASP A 186 0.27 -14.98 2.34
C ASP A 186 0.85 -13.72 2.99
N LEU A 187 0.69 -12.58 2.30
CA LEU A 187 1.33 -11.32 2.70
C LEU A 187 0.74 -10.78 4.02
N ALA A 188 -0.58 -10.92 4.18
CA ALA A 188 -1.29 -10.53 5.40
C ALA A 188 -0.80 -11.31 6.63
N LYS A 189 -0.64 -12.63 6.49
CA LYS A 189 -0.12 -13.49 7.58
C LYS A 189 1.41 -13.54 7.64
N ARG A 190 2.11 -12.89 6.69
CA ARG A 190 3.57 -12.87 6.55
C ARG A 190 4.17 -14.28 6.66
N ARG A 191 3.62 -15.22 5.90
CA ARG A 191 4.09 -16.61 5.90
C ARG A 191 4.07 -17.23 4.51
N GLU A 192 5.03 -18.11 4.28
CA GLU A 192 5.03 -18.99 3.12
C GLU A 192 3.90 -20.01 3.25
N LEU A 193 3.11 -20.17 2.19
CA LEU A 193 2.05 -21.17 2.07
C LEU A 193 2.55 -22.48 1.45
N GLY A 194 3.63 -22.41 0.69
CA GLY A 194 4.27 -23.57 0.06
C GLY A 194 5.12 -23.17 -1.14
N ARG A 195 5.72 -24.17 -1.78
CA ARG A 195 6.58 -23.99 -2.95
C ARG A 195 6.13 -24.85 -4.12
N VAL A 196 6.36 -24.33 -5.33
CA VAL A 196 6.26 -25.07 -6.58
C VAL A 196 7.67 -25.27 -7.11
N PRO A 197 8.21 -26.50 -7.10
CA PRO A 197 9.50 -26.80 -7.71
C PRO A 197 9.44 -26.56 -9.22
N LEU A 198 10.44 -25.88 -9.79
CA LEU A 198 10.52 -25.65 -11.24
C LEU A 198 11.33 -26.73 -11.97
N GLY A 199 11.87 -27.71 -11.24
CA GLY A 199 12.74 -28.76 -11.78
C GLY A 199 14.20 -28.30 -11.90
N SER A 200 15.12 -29.27 -11.96
CA SER A 200 16.57 -29.05 -11.90
C SER A 200 17.13 -28.48 -13.20
N ALA A 201 16.79 -27.24 -13.54
CA ALA A 201 17.60 -26.45 -14.44
C ALA A 201 18.65 -25.73 -13.58
N ARG A 202 19.83 -26.34 -13.49
CA ARG A 202 21.05 -25.63 -13.12
C ARG A 202 21.08 -24.36 -13.96
N ASN A 203 20.92 -23.19 -13.33
CA ASN A 203 20.82 -21.87 -13.96
C ASN A 203 19.50 -21.58 -14.70
N THR A 204 18.33 -21.63 -14.04
CA THR A 204 17.20 -20.79 -14.49
C THR A 204 17.59 -19.32 -14.37
N GLY A 205 18.07 -18.75 -15.47
CA GLY A 205 18.11 -17.30 -15.63
C GLY A 205 16.71 -16.74 -15.38
N ALA A 206 16.65 -15.66 -14.61
CA ALA A 206 15.49 -14.81 -14.33
C ALA A 206 14.11 -15.48 -14.50
N ILE A 207 13.55 -16.01 -13.41
CA ILE A 207 12.12 -16.37 -13.35
C ILE A 207 11.31 -15.10 -13.64
N THR A 208 10.53 -15.06 -14.71
CA THR A 208 9.60 -13.96 -14.97
C THR A 208 8.27 -14.27 -14.31
N LEU A 209 7.65 -13.26 -13.69
CA LEU A 209 6.31 -13.37 -13.12
C LEU A 209 5.48 -12.23 -13.70
N ALA A 210 4.32 -12.56 -14.26
CA ALA A 210 3.36 -11.56 -14.71
C ALA A 210 1.95 -11.99 -14.27
N ALA A 211 1.21 -11.05 -13.70
CA ALA A 211 -0.22 -11.22 -13.48
C ALA A 211 -0.95 -10.94 -14.80
N VAL A 212 -1.78 -11.86 -15.26
CA VAL A 212 -2.60 -11.66 -16.47
C VAL A 212 -4.03 -11.32 -16.05
N PRO A 213 -4.58 -10.16 -16.42
CA PRO A 213 -5.97 -9.82 -16.11
C PRO A 213 -6.94 -10.92 -16.58
N GLY A 214 -7.80 -11.40 -15.67
CA GLY A 214 -8.78 -12.45 -15.96
C GLY A 214 -8.21 -13.87 -16.14
N ARG A 215 -6.91 -14.09 -15.97
CA ARG A 215 -6.28 -15.42 -16.01
C ARG A 215 -5.38 -15.63 -14.79
N PRO A 216 -5.57 -16.70 -14.00
CA PRO A 216 -4.94 -16.84 -12.69
C PRO A 216 -3.46 -17.26 -12.73
N TRP A 217 -2.80 -17.25 -13.88
CA TRP A 217 -1.53 -17.97 -14.05
C TRP A 217 -0.36 -17.13 -14.50
N LEU A 218 0.77 -17.69 -14.09
CA LEU A 218 2.13 -17.24 -14.21
C LEU A 218 2.72 -17.77 -15.53
N VAL A 219 3.42 -16.93 -16.29
CA VAL A 219 4.31 -17.41 -17.35
C VAL A 219 5.72 -17.40 -16.76
N ALA A 220 6.25 -18.59 -16.48
CA ALA A 220 7.63 -18.80 -16.02
C ALA A 220 8.61 -18.71 -17.18
#